data_AF-A0A9D4DB94-F1
#
_entry.id   AF-A0A9D4DB94-F1
#
_cell.length_a   1.000
_cell.length_b   1.000
_cell.length_c   1.000
_cell.angle_alpha   90.00
_cell.angle_beta   90.00
_cell.angle_gamma   90.00
#
_symmetry.space_group_name_H-M   'P 1'
#
loop_
_entity.id
_entity.type
_entity.pdbx_description
1 polymer ?
#
loop_
_entity_poly.entity_id
_entity_poly.type
_entity_poly.pdbx_seq_one_letter_code
_entity_poly.pdbx_strand_id
1 'polypeptide(L)'
;MATNATVTNASVVETKDHCKDWAEAQHAVFQLARLFILISFLTPCTFRYHSLFLRVMLSCGHILTLIWGAVFVCMPDFVIWCGAFSVANFVHIVYLAYTSLPDRFSKALDDIYLHVFKPLKISRKQFQGLAEIGSMELLGKGGSYAKQDHTCTGLRLSMLLKGR
;
A
#
# COMPACT_ATOMS: atom_id res chain seq x y z
N MET A 1 21.35 -64.96 -17.54
CA MET A 1 19.96 -64.78 -18.00
C MET A 1 19.56 -63.35 -17.65
N ALA A 2 19.82 -62.40 -18.56
CA ALA A 2 19.54 -60.99 -18.37
C ALA A 2 18.26 -60.66 -19.14
N THR A 3 17.20 -60.30 -18.42
CA THR A 3 15.96 -59.78 -19.01
C THR A 3 16.14 -58.30 -19.28
N ASN A 4 16.26 -57.95 -20.57
CA ASN A 4 16.30 -56.57 -21.05
C ASN A 4 14.92 -55.92 -20.89
N ALA A 5 14.83 -54.88 -20.07
CA ALA A 5 13.64 -54.06 -19.91
C ALA A 5 13.54 -53.03 -21.04
N THR A 6 12.58 -53.23 -21.95
CA THR A 6 12.15 -52.26 -22.95
C THR A 6 11.21 -51.24 -22.29
N VAL A 7 11.77 -50.20 -21.67
CA VAL A 7 11.03 -49.03 -21.14
C VAL A 7 11.75 -47.77 -21.61
N THR A 8 11.51 -47.29 -22.84
CA THR A 8 12.16 -46.04 -23.30
C THR A 8 11.38 -45.14 -24.27
N ASN A 9 10.21 -45.50 -24.80
CA ASN A 9 9.53 -44.60 -25.76
C ASN A 9 8.31 -43.83 -25.23
N ALA A 10 7.56 -44.34 -24.25
CA ALA A 10 6.39 -43.62 -23.73
C ALA A 10 6.77 -42.53 -22.71
N SER A 11 7.66 -42.83 -21.78
CA SER A 11 8.10 -41.90 -20.72
C SER A 11 8.95 -40.74 -21.24
N VAL A 12 9.70 -40.94 -22.33
CA VAL A 12 10.54 -39.91 -22.97
C VAL A 12 9.72 -38.94 -23.83
N VAL A 13 8.58 -39.39 -24.36
CA VAL A 13 7.65 -38.53 -25.11
C VAL A 13 6.84 -37.65 -24.14
N GLU A 14 6.30 -38.21 -23.06
CA GLU A 14 5.59 -37.43 -22.02
C GLU A 14 6.49 -36.35 -21.38
N THR A 15 7.75 -36.64 -21.07
CA THR A 15 8.66 -35.63 -20.49
C THR A 15 9.03 -34.52 -21.47
N LYS A 16 9.12 -34.82 -22.77
CA LYS A 16 9.38 -33.79 -23.80
C LYS A 16 8.18 -32.89 -24.02
N ASP A 17 6.97 -33.45 -24.02
CA ASP A 17 5.74 -32.68 -24.24
C ASP A 17 5.40 -31.80 -23.04
N HIS A 18 5.54 -32.31 -21.80
CA HIS A 18 5.37 -31.49 -20.60
C HIS A 18 6.31 -30.28 -20.59
N CYS A 19 7.59 -30.44 -20.94
CA CYS A 19 8.55 -29.33 -20.96
C CYS A 19 8.21 -28.27 -22.03
N LYS A 20 7.51 -28.67 -23.10
CA LYS A 20 7.05 -27.80 -24.18
C LYS A 20 5.87 -26.92 -23.72
N ASP A 21 4.94 -27.48 -22.95
CA ASP A 21 3.85 -26.74 -22.31
C ASP A 21 4.37 -25.68 -21.33
N TRP A 22 5.43 -26.01 -20.57
CA TRP A 22 6.10 -25.05 -19.69
C TRP A 22 6.80 -23.91 -20.44
N ALA A 23 7.38 -24.20 -21.60
CA ALA A 23 8.02 -23.19 -22.44
C ALA A 23 7.00 -22.21 -23.05
N GLU A 24 5.82 -22.72 -23.42
CA GLU A 24 4.71 -21.89 -23.87
C GLU A 24 4.13 -21.05 -22.73
N ALA A 25 3.99 -21.63 -21.54
CA ALA A 25 3.55 -20.91 -20.35
C ALA A 25 4.52 -19.76 -19.93
N GLN A 26 5.77 -19.76 -20.37
CA GLN A 26 6.78 -18.76 -20.02
C GLN A 26 6.58 -17.41 -20.77
N HIS A 27 5.40 -16.80 -20.60
CA HIS A 27 5.02 -15.54 -21.24
C HIS A 27 5.62 -14.30 -20.59
N ALA A 28 5.67 -13.19 -21.34
CA ALA A 28 6.15 -11.88 -20.86
C ALA A 28 5.43 -11.40 -19.58
N VAL A 29 4.16 -11.77 -19.39
CA VAL A 29 3.36 -11.46 -18.20
C VAL A 29 3.97 -12.07 -16.94
N PHE A 30 4.48 -13.31 -17.02
CA PHE A 30 5.13 -13.97 -15.90
C PHE A 30 6.42 -13.25 -15.51
N GLN A 31 7.27 -12.94 -16.50
CA GLN A 31 8.53 -12.23 -16.22
C GLN A 31 8.28 -10.83 -15.65
N LEU A 32 7.29 -10.12 -16.18
CA LEU A 32 6.88 -8.82 -15.67
C LEU A 32 6.39 -8.92 -14.22
N ALA A 33 5.55 -9.92 -13.91
CA ALA A 33 5.07 -10.16 -12.56
C ALA A 33 6.23 -10.39 -11.57
N ARG A 34 7.22 -11.21 -11.95
CA ARG A 34 8.42 -11.45 -11.14
C ARG A 34 9.27 -10.19 -10.97
N LEU A 35 9.38 -9.35 -12.00
CA LEU A 35 10.08 -8.08 -11.91
C LEU A 35 9.42 -7.13 -10.90
N PHE A 36 8.08 -7.01 -10.92
CA PHE A 36 7.34 -6.19 -9.94
C PHE A 36 7.57 -6.66 -8.51
N ILE A 37 7.55 -7.99 -8.29
CA ILE A 37 7.83 -8.58 -6.99
C ILE A 37 9.28 -8.30 -6.56
N LEU A 38 10.25 -8.41 -7.48
CA LEU A 38 11.65 -8.09 -7.20
C LEU A 38 11.83 -6.62 -6.80
N ILE A 39 11.23 -5.69 -7.55
CA ILE A 39 11.27 -4.25 -7.26
C ILE A 39 10.67 -3.96 -5.89
N SER A 40 9.58 -4.65 -5.52
CA SER A 40 8.99 -4.56 -4.18
C SER A 40 10.00 -4.87 -3.08
N PHE A 41 10.83 -5.90 -3.24
CA PHE A 41 11.86 -6.26 -2.25
C PHE A 41 13.11 -5.37 -2.30
N LEU A 42 13.45 -4.83 -3.47
CA LEU A 42 14.58 -3.92 -3.65
C LEU A 42 14.28 -2.48 -3.21
N THR A 43 13.04 -2.17 -2.82
CA THR A 43 12.66 -0.82 -2.45
C THR A 43 13.50 -0.35 -1.25
N PRO A 44 14.22 0.78 -1.35
CA PRO A 44 15.03 1.27 -0.24
C PRO A 44 14.16 1.84 0.90
N CYS A 45 14.54 1.56 2.15
CA CYS A 45 13.81 2.00 3.36
C CYS A 45 13.90 3.52 3.63
N THR A 46 14.65 4.27 2.83
CA THR A 46 14.87 5.72 2.98
C THR A 46 13.68 6.57 2.51
N PHE A 47 12.67 5.97 1.89
CA PHE A 47 11.53 6.68 1.30
C PHE A 47 10.36 6.83 2.30
N ARG A 48 9.78 8.04 2.42
CA ARG A 48 8.67 8.35 3.35
C ARG A 48 7.44 7.44 3.15
N TYR A 49 7.15 7.04 1.91
CA TYR A 49 6.03 6.14 1.59
C TYR A 49 6.50 4.73 1.20
N HIS A 50 7.68 4.31 1.70
CA HIS A 50 8.28 3.02 1.37
C HIS A 50 7.31 1.85 1.56
N SER A 51 6.62 1.78 2.71
CA SER A 51 5.69 0.69 3.02
C SER A 51 4.50 0.65 2.07
N LEU A 52 3.98 1.81 1.65
CA LEU A 52 2.88 1.89 0.68
C LEU A 52 3.34 1.46 -0.70
N PHE A 53 4.49 1.97 -1.16
CA PHE A 53 5.06 1.63 -2.47
C PHE A 53 5.35 0.13 -2.59
N LEU A 54 5.98 -0.46 -1.56
CA LEU A 54 6.25 -1.89 -1.49
C LEU A 54 4.96 -2.70 -1.67
N ARG A 55 3.93 -2.38 -0.90
CA ARG A 55 2.65 -3.12 -0.97
C ARG A 55 1.95 -2.98 -2.32
N VAL A 56 2.01 -1.81 -2.94
CA VAL A 56 1.44 -1.57 -4.28
C VAL A 56 2.16 -2.42 -5.33
N MET A 57 3.50 -2.39 -5.35
CA MET A 57 4.29 -3.20 -6.30
C MET A 57 4.05 -4.70 -6.08
N LEU A 58 3.98 -5.13 -4.82
CA LEU A 58 3.67 -6.52 -4.47
C LEU A 58 2.29 -6.92 -4.97
N SER A 59 1.27 -6.06 -4.80
CA SER A 59 -0.09 -6.32 -5.28
C SER A 59 -0.15 -6.42 -6.79
N CYS A 60 0.50 -5.49 -7.52
CA CYS A 60 0.60 -5.57 -8.98
C CYS A 60 1.24 -6.88 -9.43
N GLY A 61 2.33 -7.30 -8.79
CA GLY A 61 3.00 -8.57 -9.08
C GLY A 61 2.10 -9.79 -8.86
N HIS A 62 1.34 -9.83 -7.77
CA HIS A 62 0.41 -10.93 -7.49
C HIS A 62 -0.79 -10.93 -8.44
N ILE A 63 -1.33 -9.77 -8.83
CA ILE A 63 -2.44 -9.68 -9.80
C ILE A 63 -1.99 -10.18 -11.17
N LEU A 64 -0.81 -9.76 -11.64
CA LEU A 64 -0.25 -10.24 -12.90
C LEU A 64 0.00 -11.76 -12.86
N THR A 65 0.48 -12.26 -11.72
CA THR A 65 0.69 -13.69 -11.47
C THR A 65 -0.63 -14.47 -11.46
N LEU A 66 -1.69 -13.91 -10.87
CA LEU A 66 -3.02 -14.49 -10.83
C LEU A 66 -3.63 -14.56 -12.24
N ILE A 67 -3.55 -13.47 -13.01
CA ILE A 67 -4.02 -13.43 -14.40
C ILE A 67 -3.29 -14.49 -15.22
N TRP A 68 -1.97 -14.58 -15.05
CA TRP A 68 -1.18 -15.58 -15.75
C TRP A 68 -1.57 -17.02 -15.35
N GLY A 69 -1.68 -17.31 -14.05
CA GLY A 69 -2.04 -18.64 -13.55
C GLY A 69 -3.47 -19.05 -13.95
N ALA A 70 -4.40 -18.11 -13.96
CA ALA A 70 -5.80 -18.34 -14.31
C ALA A 70 -5.99 -18.60 -15.81
N VAL A 71 -5.22 -17.91 -16.67
CA VAL A 71 -5.37 -18.03 -18.13
C VAL A 71 -4.53 -19.17 -18.71
N PHE A 72 -3.32 -19.40 -18.20
CA PHE A 72 -2.34 -20.28 -18.87
C PHE A 72 -2.05 -21.61 -18.16
N VAL A 73 -2.14 -21.68 -16.82
CA VAL A 73 -1.69 -22.88 -16.06
C VAL A 73 -2.86 -23.67 -15.47
N CYS A 74 -4.07 -23.08 -15.42
CA CYS A 74 -5.31 -23.71 -14.94
C CYS A 74 -5.14 -24.47 -13.61
N MET A 75 -4.30 -23.95 -12.73
CA MET A 75 -3.95 -24.58 -11.45
C MET A 75 -4.66 -23.83 -10.32
N PRO A 76 -5.80 -24.35 -9.83
CA PRO A 76 -6.71 -23.58 -8.99
C PRO A 76 -6.10 -23.20 -7.64
N ASP A 77 -5.30 -24.09 -7.04
CA ASP A 77 -4.63 -23.83 -5.76
C ASP A 77 -3.73 -22.58 -5.83
N PHE A 78 -2.97 -22.46 -6.91
CA PHE A 78 -2.09 -21.31 -7.12
C PHE A 78 -2.87 -20.00 -7.26
N VAL A 79 -3.96 -20.02 -8.02
CA VAL A 79 -4.85 -18.87 -8.21
C VAL A 79 -5.49 -18.44 -6.89
N ILE A 80 -5.96 -19.40 -6.09
CA ILE A 80 -6.56 -19.14 -4.78
C ILE A 80 -5.55 -18.46 -3.85
N TRP A 81 -4.34 -19.02 -3.71
CA TRP A 81 -3.31 -18.44 -2.85
C TRP A 81 -2.88 -17.05 -3.32
N CYS A 82 -2.60 -16.88 -4.62
CA CYS A 82 -2.24 -15.56 -5.18
C CYS A 82 -3.35 -14.53 -4.98
N GLY A 83 -4.61 -14.95 -5.13
CA GLY A 83 -5.78 -14.10 -4.90
C GLY A 83 -5.92 -13.68 -3.45
N ALA A 84 -5.81 -14.64 -2.52
CA ALA A 84 -5.86 -14.37 -1.08
C ALA A 84 -4.78 -13.37 -0.64
N PHE A 85 -3.54 -13.56 -1.10
CA PHE A 85 -2.45 -12.62 -0.81
C PHE A 85 -2.67 -11.25 -1.46
N SER A 86 -3.22 -11.20 -2.67
CA SER A 86 -3.55 -9.93 -3.34
C SER A 86 -4.61 -9.15 -2.55
N VAL A 87 -5.68 -9.81 -2.11
CA VAL A 87 -6.75 -9.19 -1.33
C VAL A 87 -6.22 -8.69 0.02
N ALA A 88 -5.45 -9.51 0.73
CA ALA A 88 -4.83 -9.10 1.99
C ALA A 88 -3.92 -7.88 1.82
N ASN A 89 -3.09 -7.87 0.77
CA ASN A 89 -2.25 -6.71 0.46
C ASN A 89 -3.07 -5.48 0.09
N PHE A 90 -4.14 -5.65 -0.68
CA PHE A 90 -5.03 -4.54 -1.05
C PHE A 90 -5.71 -3.91 0.18
N VAL A 91 -6.21 -4.72 1.11
CA VAL A 91 -6.77 -4.23 2.38
C VAL A 91 -5.72 -3.43 3.15
N HIS A 92 -4.48 -3.92 3.22
CA HIS A 92 -3.39 -3.17 3.85
C HIS A 92 -3.06 -1.87 3.11
N ILE A 93 -3.05 -1.85 1.77
CA ILE A 93 -2.86 -0.61 1.00
C ILE A 93 -3.96 0.37 1.33
N VAL A 94 -5.21 -0.07 1.32
CA VAL A 94 -6.38 0.76 1.61
C VAL A 94 -6.29 1.31 3.04
N TYR A 95 -5.97 0.48 4.03
CA TYR A 95 -5.75 0.91 5.41
C TYR A 95 -4.59 1.93 5.52
N LEU A 96 -3.45 1.64 4.89
CA LEU A 96 -2.27 2.48 4.94
C LEU A 96 -2.49 3.79 4.19
N ALA A 97 -3.21 3.76 3.07
CA ALA A 97 -3.63 4.92 2.31
C ALA A 97 -4.61 5.77 3.12
N TYR A 98 -5.60 5.17 3.81
CA TYR A 98 -6.51 5.91 4.67
C TYR A 98 -5.85 6.55 5.89
N THR A 99 -4.86 5.87 6.49
CA THR A 99 -4.09 6.42 7.61
C THR A 99 -3.04 7.44 7.15
N SER A 100 -2.51 7.28 5.94
CA SER A 100 -1.54 8.21 5.33
C SER A 100 -2.18 9.35 4.55
N LEU A 101 -3.49 9.31 4.28
CA LEU A 101 -4.28 10.41 3.73
C LEU A 101 -4.71 11.31 4.89
N PRO A 102 -4.02 12.45 5.13
CA PRO A 102 -4.48 13.49 6.05
C PRO A 102 -5.78 14.19 5.60
N ASP A 103 -6.62 13.56 4.77
CA ASP A 103 -7.72 14.21 4.04
C ASP A 103 -8.97 14.49 4.91
N ARG A 104 -9.08 13.92 6.12
CA ARG A 104 -10.01 14.48 7.13
C ARG A 104 -9.49 15.75 7.79
N PHE A 105 -8.19 16.03 7.68
CA PHE A 105 -7.54 17.21 8.21
C PHE A 105 -7.46 18.33 7.15
N SER A 106 -7.18 18.00 5.89
CA SER A 106 -7.01 18.98 4.81
C SER A 106 -8.25 19.78 4.48
N LYS A 107 -9.46 19.19 4.42
CA LYS A 107 -10.68 19.97 4.06
C LYS A 107 -11.11 20.95 5.14
N ALA A 108 -10.95 20.60 6.42
CA ALA A 108 -11.21 21.52 7.54
C ALA A 108 -10.11 22.60 7.65
N LEU A 109 -8.86 22.25 7.33
CA LEU A 109 -7.74 23.18 7.38
C LEU A 109 -7.53 24.02 6.12
N ASP A 110 -8.01 23.61 4.94
CA ASP A 110 -7.99 24.42 3.72
C ASP A 110 -8.93 25.64 3.87
N ASP A 111 -10.10 25.43 4.47
CA ASP A 111 -11.05 26.51 4.81
C ASP A 111 -10.41 27.49 5.81
N ILE A 112 -9.73 26.98 6.85
CA ILE A 112 -9.04 27.80 7.86
C ILE A 112 -7.77 28.47 7.28
N TYR A 113 -7.03 27.78 6.42
CA TYR A 113 -5.84 28.33 5.75
C TYR A 113 -6.23 29.52 4.88
N LEU A 114 -7.33 29.42 4.14
CA LEU A 114 -7.84 30.48 3.30
C LEU A 114 -8.34 31.71 4.10
N HIS A 115 -8.97 31.49 5.26
CA HIS A 115 -9.53 32.58 6.07
C HIS A 115 -8.55 33.20 7.07
N VAL A 116 -7.64 32.43 7.66
CA VAL A 116 -6.75 32.86 8.76
C VAL A 116 -5.31 32.99 8.29
N PHE A 117 -4.76 32.05 7.52
CA PHE A 117 -3.32 32.02 7.20
C PHE A 117 -2.93 32.70 5.89
N LYS A 118 -3.86 32.81 4.92
CA LYS A 118 -3.66 33.55 3.66
C LYS A 118 -3.29 35.03 3.89
N PRO A 119 -3.91 35.78 4.82
CA PRO A 119 -3.45 37.14 5.15
C PRO A 119 -2.09 37.17 5.87
N LEU A 120 -1.63 36.05 6.45
CA LEU A 120 -0.34 35.93 7.14
C LEU A 120 0.83 35.45 6.25
N LYS A 121 0.63 35.25 4.93
CA LYS A 121 1.69 34.84 3.96
C LYS A 121 2.45 33.54 4.27
N ILE A 122 1.83 32.59 5.00
CA ILE A 122 2.49 31.32 5.32
C ILE A 122 2.31 30.31 4.17
N SER A 123 3.39 29.61 3.79
CA SER A 123 3.37 28.60 2.72
C SER A 123 2.65 27.32 3.16
N ARG A 124 1.86 26.70 2.27
CA ARG A 124 1.13 25.44 2.51
C ARG A 124 2.01 24.33 3.09
N LYS A 125 3.29 24.28 2.71
CA LYS A 125 4.25 23.27 3.21
C LYS A 125 4.61 23.47 4.69
N GLN A 126 4.73 24.71 5.16
CA GLN A 126 5.03 25.01 6.57
C GLN A 126 3.82 24.71 7.45
N PHE A 127 2.62 24.96 6.93
CA PHE A 127 1.37 24.66 7.61
C PHE A 127 1.12 23.14 7.73
N GLN A 128 1.42 22.35 6.69
CA GLN A 128 1.38 20.89 6.77
C GLN A 128 2.33 20.31 7.84
N GLY A 129 3.54 20.87 7.97
CA GLY A 129 4.47 20.47 9.04
C GLY A 129 3.96 20.83 10.44
N LEU A 130 3.30 21.98 10.61
CA LEU A 130 2.70 22.38 11.89
C LEU A 130 1.48 21.52 12.25
N ALA A 131 0.66 21.21 11.25
CA ALA A 131 -0.49 20.32 11.32
C ALA A 131 -0.10 18.90 11.75
N GLU A 132 1.06 18.40 11.32
CA GLU A 132 1.59 17.09 11.68
C GLU A 132 2.06 17.02 13.14
N ILE A 133 2.49 18.14 13.72
CA ILE A 133 2.94 18.26 15.13
C ILE A 133 1.78 18.59 16.08
N GLY A 134 0.72 19.24 15.56
CA GLY A 134 -0.44 19.66 16.35
C GLY A 134 -1.37 18.51 16.74
N SER A 135 -1.91 18.57 17.96
CA SER A 135 -2.97 17.67 18.44
C SER A 135 -4.32 18.39 18.41
N MET A 136 -5.36 17.75 17.87
CA MET A 136 -6.74 18.26 17.96
C MET A 136 -7.41 17.78 19.23
N GLU A 137 -8.00 18.72 19.98
CA GLU A 137 -8.74 18.44 21.19
C GLU A 137 -10.19 18.92 21.03
N LEU A 138 -11.15 18.06 21.35
CA LEU A 138 -12.58 18.40 21.31
C LEU A 138 -13.02 18.85 22.70
N LEU A 139 -13.47 20.10 22.80
CA LEU A 139 -14.02 20.63 24.03
C LEU A 139 -15.53 20.36 24.09
N GLY A 140 -15.99 19.70 25.16
CA GLY A 140 -17.41 19.49 25.42
C GLY A 140 -18.14 20.82 25.68
N LYS A 141 -19.47 20.84 25.49
CA LYS A 141 -20.29 22.02 25.80
C LYS A 141 -20.13 22.39 27.28
N GLY A 142 -19.61 23.59 27.55
CA GLY A 142 -19.34 24.09 28.91
C GLY A 142 -17.93 23.77 29.44
N GLY A 143 -17.07 23.12 28.66
CA GLY A 143 -15.65 22.95 29.02
C GLY A 143 -14.89 24.27 28.95
N SER A 144 -13.94 24.48 29.87
CA SER A 144 -13.04 25.65 29.85
C SER A 144 -11.68 25.21 29.31
N TYR A 145 -11.28 25.73 28.14
CA TYR A 145 -10.00 25.42 27.53
C TYR A 145 -8.83 26.04 28.32
N ALA A 146 -8.99 27.29 28.74
CA ALA A 146 -8.08 27.98 29.64
C ALA A 146 -8.86 28.52 30.83
N LYS A 147 -8.33 28.32 32.03
CA LYS A 147 -8.82 28.95 33.25
C LYS A 147 -7.78 29.94 33.75
N GLN A 148 -8.23 31.14 34.09
CA GLN A 148 -7.39 32.16 34.70
C GLN A 148 -6.68 31.58 35.93
N ASP A 149 -5.38 31.84 36.04
CA ASP A 149 -4.48 31.38 37.12
C ASP A 149 -4.23 29.87 37.23
N HIS A 150 -4.80 29.05 36.34
CA HIS A 150 -4.62 27.59 36.35
C HIS A 150 -3.95 27.04 35.08
N THR A 151 -4.08 27.74 33.96
CA THR A 151 -3.44 27.34 32.69
C THR A 151 -2.20 28.19 32.44
N CYS A 152 -1.02 27.57 32.34
CA CYS A 152 0.21 28.27 31.98
C CYS A 152 0.14 28.78 30.53
N THR A 153 0.02 30.10 30.36
CA THR A 153 -0.03 30.76 29.05
C THR A 153 1.39 30.92 28.47
N GLY A 154 1.56 30.69 27.16
CA GLY A 154 2.81 31.01 26.43
C GLY A 154 3.67 29.82 25.96
N LEU A 155 3.42 28.59 26.42
CA LEU A 155 4.17 27.38 26.01
C LEU A 155 3.52 26.62 24.84
N ARG A 156 2.24 26.88 24.56
CA ARG A 156 1.46 26.18 23.54
C ARG A 156 0.62 27.18 22.76
N LEU A 157 0.67 27.09 21.43
CA LEU A 157 -0.21 27.84 20.53
C LEU A 157 -1.42 26.97 20.22
N SER A 158 -2.61 27.46 20.52
CA SER A 158 -3.86 26.79 20.24
C SER A 158 -4.79 27.68 19.46
N MET A 159 -5.41 27.12 18.43
CA MET A 159 -6.31 27.83 17.54
C MET A 159 -7.67 27.13 17.55
N LEU A 160 -8.73 27.89 17.82
CA LEU A 160 -10.09 27.37 17.76
C LEU A 160 -10.45 27.07 16.30
N LEU A 161 -10.74 25.80 16.00
CA LEU A 161 -11.06 25.38 14.64
C LEU A 161 -12.56 25.51 14.32
N LYS A 162 -13.43 25.27 15.31
CA LYS A 162 -14.89 25.32 15.15
C LYS A 162 -15.57 25.53 16.51
N GLY A 163 -16.48 26.48 16.60
CA GLY A 163 -17.23 26.77 17.83
C GLY A 163 -17.29 28.27 18.13
N ARG A 164 -17.82 28.60 19.31
CA ARG A 164 -17.76 29.92 19.94
C ARG A 164 -17.25 29.77 21.35
#